data_AF-A0A951B6M0-F1
#
_entry.id   AF-A0A951B6M0-F1
#
_cell.length_a   1.000
_cell.length_b   1.000
_cell.length_c   1.000
_cell.angle_alpha   90.00
_cell.angle_beta   90.00
_cell.angle_gamma   90.00
#
_symmetry.space_group_name_H-M   'P 1'
#
loop_
_entity.id
_entity.type
_entity.pdbx_description
1 polymer ?
#
loop_
_entity_poly.entity_id
_entity_poly.type
_entity_poly.pdbx_seq_one_letter_code
_entity_poly.pdbx_strand_id
1 'polypeptide(L)'
;WMEPGVEMAHAVRRALGAPELPIRGFPWYAVYLAAPFVTMMREMIEMRYLWKVPLRLDNRKLVSVLGTEPHTPLDQAVRASLQSLGHLEPTAVERERTLTAL
;
A
#
# COMPACT_ATOMS: atom_id res chain seq x y z
N TRP A 1 9.96 -8.63 -1.99
CA TRP A 1 9.95 -8.34 -0.54
C TRP A 1 10.29 -6.87 -0.37
N MET A 2 9.66 -6.17 0.58
CA MET A 2 9.97 -4.77 0.88
C MET A 2 10.89 -4.72 2.11
N GLU A 3 12.12 -4.21 1.98
CA GLU A 3 13.10 -4.24 3.09
C GLU A 3 12.72 -3.28 4.23
N PRO A 4 12.36 -2.02 3.93
CA PRO A 4 11.66 -1.14 4.85
C PRO A 4 10.18 -0.98 4.47
N GLY A 5 9.29 -0.94 5.48
CA GLY A 5 7.83 -0.72 5.27
C GLY A 5 7.47 0.60 4.56
N VAL A 6 8.44 1.51 4.40
CA VAL A 6 8.31 2.76 3.65
C VAL A 6 8.25 2.55 2.13
N GLU A 7 8.68 1.40 1.60
CA GLU A 7 8.67 1.12 0.16
C GLU A 7 7.28 1.23 -0.46
N MET A 8 6.23 0.82 0.26
CA MET A 8 4.84 1.00 -0.20
C MET A 8 4.51 2.48 -0.41
N ALA A 9 4.88 3.34 0.54
CA ALA A 9 4.66 4.79 0.42
C ALA A 9 5.44 5.38 -0.77
N HIS A 10 6.66 4.90 -1.03
CA HIS A 10 7.42 5.29 -2.21
C HIS A 10 6.79 4.80 -3.52
N ALA A 11 6.27 3.56 -3.56
CA ALA A 11 5.55 3.04 -4.72
C ALA A 11 4.30 3.88 -5.02
N VAL A 12 3.57 4.32 -3.99
CA VAL A 12 2.45 5.25 -4.13
C VAL A 12 2.90 6.60 -4.70
N ARG A 13 4.00 7.20 -4.21
CA ARG A 13 4.55 8.46 -4.79
C ARG A 13 4.90 8.32 -6.26
N ARG A 14 5.54 7.20 -6.64
CA ARG A 14 5.87 6.89 -8.04
C ARG A 14 4.62 6.69 -8.89
N ALA A 15 3.62 5.97 -8.38
CA ALA A 15 2.37 5.73 -9.07
C ALA A 15 1.58 7.03 -9.32
N LEU A 16 1.58 7.94 -8.34
CA LEU A 16 0.96 9.27 -8.42
C LEU A 16 1.75 10.31 -9.22
N GLY A 17 3.01 10.02 -9.59
CA GLY A 17 3.89 11.01 -10.24
C GLY A 17 4.21 12.22 -9.35
N ALA A 18 4.12 12.07 -8.03
CA ALA A 18 4.25 13.16 -7.05
C ALA A 18 5.45 12.91 -6.12
N PRO A 19 6.69 13.09 -6.61
CA PRO A 19 7.91 12.75 -5.88
C PRO A 19 8.16 13.65 -4.65
N GLU A 20 7.44 14.76 -4.52
CA GLU A 20 7.60 15.72 -3.41
C GLU A 20 6.66 15.44 -2.22
N LEU A 21 5.68 14.54 -2.36
CA LEU A 21 4.69 14.27 -1.29
C LEU A 21 5.35 13.82 0.02
N PRO A 22 5.22 14.54 1.14
CA PRO A 22 5.99 14.21 2.34
C PRO A 22 5.56 12.87 2.94
N ILE A 23 6.50 11.94 3.09
CA ILE A 23 6.29 10.71 3.86
C ILE A 23 6.62 11.01 5.32
N ARG A 24 5.62 10.94 6.19
CA ARG A 24 5.80 11.17 7.64
C ARG A 24 5.42 9.92 8.43
N GLY A 25 6.11 9.75 9.55
CA GLY A 25 5.71 8.75 10.54
C GLY A 25 4.32 9.05 11.08
N PHE A 26 3.62 7.99 11.49
CA PHE A 26 2.31 8.11 12.09
C PHE A 26 2.39 8.89 13.42
N PRO A 27 1.54 9.91 13.67
CA PRO A 27 1.64 10.79 14.83
C PRO A 27 1.12 10.11 16.11
N TRP A 28 1.88 9.16 16.64
CA TRP A 28 1.49 8.37 17.83
C TRP A 28 1.11 9.24 19.03
N TYR A 29 1.74 10.40 19.21
CA TYR A 29 1.39 11.32 20.29
C TYR A 29 -0.08 11.75 20.25
N ALA A 30 -0.63 12.02 19.05
CA ALA A 30 -2.01 12.44 18.88
C ALA A 30 -2.97 11.29 19.24
N VAL A 31 -2.61 10.06 18.87
CA VAL A 31 -3.39 8.87 19.24
C VAL A 31 -3.38 8.65 20.76
N TYR A 32 -2.24 8.80 21.43
CA TYR A 32 -2.17 8.71 22.89
C TYR A 32 -3.02 9.77 23.60
N LEU A 33 -3.05 11.00 23.09
CA LEU A 33 -3.89 12.07 23.63
C LEU A 33 -5.39 11.84 23.37
N ALA A 34 -5.74 11.22 22.23
CA ALA A 34 -7.13 10.94 21.85
C ALA A 34 -7.69 9.65 22.48
N ALA A 35 -6.84 8.71 22.88
CA ALA A 35 -7.22 7.43 23.47
C ALA A 35 -8.20 7.48 24.66
N PRO A 36 -8.08 8.41 25.64
CA PRO A 36 -9.06 8.48 26.72
C PRO A 36 -10.46 8.94 26.28
N PHE A 37 -10.56 9.61 25.13
CA PHE A 37 -11.83 10.15 24.62
C PHE A 37 -12.48 9.26 23.56
N VAL A 38 -11.68 8.52 22.79
CA VAL A 38 -12.13 7.73 21.64
C VAL A 38 -11.69 6.29 21.78
N THR A 39 -12.64 5.39 21.97
CA THR A 39 -12.38 3.94 22.09
C THR A 39 -11.56 3.39 20.92
N MET A 40 -11.86 3.78 19.67
CA MET A 40 -11.08 3.35 18.50
C MET A 40 -9.58 3.70 18.63
N MET A 41 -9.25 4.87 19.16
CA MET A 41 -7.85 5.29 19.34
C MET A 41 -7.14 4.49 20.43
N ARG A 42 -7.88 4.05 21.46
CA ARG A 42 -7.36 3.14 22.48
C ARG A 42 -7.02 1.77 21.88
N GLU A 43 -7.92 1.19 21.09
CA GLU A 43 -7.67 -0.09 20.40
C GLU A 43 -6.51 0.02 19.39
N MET A 44 -6.38 1.17 18.71
CA MET A 44 -5.27 1.44 17.77
C MET A 44 -3.89 1.34 18.45
N ILE A 45 -3.80 1.67 19.75
CA ILE A 45 -2.54 1.58 20.52
C ILE A 45 -2.12 0.12 20.69
N GLU A 46 -3.06 -0.81 20.84
CA GLU A 46 -2.74 -2.24 20.93
C GLU A 46 -2.13 -2.73 19.62
N MET A 47 -2.64 -2.25 18.49
CA MET A 47 -2.14 -2.55 17.14
C MET A 47 -0.79 -1.89 16.82
N ARG A 48 -0.22 -1.09 17.73
CA ARG A 48 1.09 -0.44 17.57
C ARG A 48 2.22 -1.44 17.29
N TYR A 49 2.09 -2.70 17.71
CA TYR A 49 3.12 -3.71 17.44
C TYR A 49 3.36 -3.92 15.95
N LEU A 50 2.33 -3.78 15.10
CA LEU A 50 2.45 -3.89 13.64
C LEU A 50 3.36 -2.81 13.03
N TRP A 51 3.50 -1.66 13.70
CA TRP A 51 4.42 -0.59 13.29
C TRP A 51 5.86 -0.82 13.74
N LYS A 52 6.09 -1.72 14.71
CA LYS A 52 7.42 -2.00 15.26
C LYS A 52 8.05 -3.27 14.69
N VAL A 53 7.22 -4.24 14.31
CA VAL A 53 7.67 -5.56 13.86
C VAL A 53 7.53 -5.65 12.34
N PRO A 54 8.61 -5.96 11.59
CA PRO A 54 8.51 -6.17 10.15
C PRO A 54 7.69 -7.43 9.86
N LEU A 55 6.54 -7.26 9.21
CA LEU A 55 5.63 -8.35 8.85
C LEU A 55 6.11 -9.08 7.59
N ARG A 56 6.76 -10.24 7.78
CA ARG A 56 7.24 -11.09 6.68
C ARG A 56 6.16 -12.00 6.14
N LEU A 57 5.67 -11.69 4.93
CA LEU A 57 4.82 -12.60 4.14
C LEU A 57 5.72 -13.65 3.48
N ASP A 58 5.71 -14.87 4.02
CA ASP A 58 6.41 -16.02 3.45
C ASP A 58 5.55 -16.68 2.36
N ASN A 59 6.02 -16.63 1.10
CA ASN A 59 5.31 -17.20 -0.05
C ASN A 59 5.53 -18.72 -0.20
N ARG A 60 6.38 -19.37 0.62
CA ARG A 60 6.80 -20.76 0.38
C ARG A 60 5.62 -21.73 0.26
N LYS A 61 4.62 -21.56 1.13
CA LYS A 61 3.37 -22.35 1.08
C LYS A 61 2.59 -22.08 -0.21
N LEU A 62 2.51 -20.82 -0.64
CA LEU A 62 1.82 -20.45 -1.86
C LEU A 62 2.51 -21.04 -3.10
N VAL A 63 3.83 -20.91 -3.19
CA VAL A 63 4.62 -21.47 -4.29
C VAL A 63 4.51 -23.01 -4.32
N SER A 64 4.47 -23.66 -3.15
CA SER A 64 4.28 -25.12 -3.09
C SER A 64 2.94 -25.59 -3.65
N VAL A 65 1.92 -24.73 -3.64
CA VAL A 65 0.57 -25.04 -4.15
C VAL A 65 0.42 -24.64 -5.62
N LEU A 66 0.93 -23.46 -6.02
CA LEU A 66 0.76 -22.92 -7.37
C LEU A 66 1.87 -23.35 -8.36
N GLY A 67 2.99 -23.86 -7.88
CA GLY A 67 4.17 -24.21 -8.67
C GLY A 67 5.04 -23.01 -9.06
N THR A 68 4.44 -21.94 -9.59
CA THR A 68 5.13 -20.65 -9.84
C THR A 68 4.25 -19.48 -9.42
N GLU A 69 4.85 -18.45 -8.84
CA GLU A 69 4.15 -17.22 -8.46
C GLU A 69 4.29 -16.19 -9.59
N PRO A 70 3.18 -15.71 -10.19
CA PRO A 70 3.21 -14.57 -11.08
C PRO A 70 3.61 -13.31 -10.30
N HIS A 71 4.87 -12.89 -10.41
CA HIS A 71 5.36 -11.68 -9.76
C HIS A 71 4.95 -10.45 -10.56
N THR A 72 3.89 -9.78 -10.12
CA THR A 72 3.53 -8.45 -10.63
C THR A 72 4.43 -7.39 -9.95
N PRO A 73 5.12 -6.52 -10.70
CA PRO A 73 5.90 -5.43 -10.12
C PRO A 73 5.05 -4.53 -9.22
N LEU A 74 5.58 -4.17 -8.04
CA LEU A 74 4.84 -3.42 -7.02
C LEU A 74 4.24 -2.12 -7.56
N ASP A 75 5.01 -1.36 -8.34
CA ASP A 75 4.56 -0.08 -8.90
C ASP A 75 3.37 -0.24 -9.85
N GLN A 76 3.36 -1.33 -10.63
CA GLN A 76 2.26 -1.65 -11.53
C GLN A 76 1.01 -2.02 -10.74
N ALA A 77 1.16 -2.87 -9.71
CA ALA A 77 0.05 -3.27 -8.84
C ALA A 77 -0.57 -2.07 -8.10
N VAL A 78 0.26 -1.17 -7.56
CA VAL A 78 -0.19 0.03 -6.86
C VAL A 78 -0.89 1.00 -7.81
N ARG A 79 -0.36 1.21 -9.02
CA ARG A 79 -1.01 2.06 -10.04
C ARG A 79 -2.39 1.51 -10.41
N ALA A 80 -2.48 0.23 -10.77
CA ALA A 80 -3.75 -0.41 -11.12
C ALA A 80 -4.78 -0.31 -9.98
N SER A 81 -4.33 -0.48 -8.73
CA SER A 81 -5.19 -0.35 -7.56
C SER A 81 -5.70 1.09 -7.38
N LEU A 82 -4.82 2.09 -7.51
CA LEU A 82 -5.21 3.50 -7.39
C LEU A 82 -6.14 3.96 -8.53
N GLN A 83 -5.97 3.43 -9.74
CA GLN A 83 -6.90 3.63 -10.84
C GLN A 83 -8.27 3.02 -10.53
N SER A 84 -8.32 1.77 -10.04
CA SER A 84 -9.57 1.12 -9.63
C SER A 84 -10.29 1.85 -8.50
N LEU A 85 -9.55 2.51 -7.61
CA LEU A 85 -10.10 3.34 -6.54
C LEU A 85 -10.54 4.74 -7.00
N GLY A 86 -10.32 5.09 -8.27
CA GLY A 86 -10.66 6.40 -8.83
C GLY A 86 -9.71 7.54 -8.40
N HIS A 87 -8.51 7.21 -7.93
CA HIS A 87 -7.51 8.20 -7.50
C HIS A 87 -6.49 8.57 -8.59
N LEU A 88 -6.52 7.86 -9.72
CA LEU A 88 -5.68 8.13 -10.88
C LEU A 88 -6.54 8.14 -12.14
N GLU A 89 -6.31 9.13 -12.99
CA GLU A 89 -6.82 9.07 -14.37
C GLU A 89 -6.20 7.88 -15.10
N PRO A 90 -6.99 7.08 -15.84
CA PRO A 90 -6.47 5.99 -16.64
C PRO A 90 -5.43 6.53 -17.62
N THR A 91 -4.29 5.84 -17.73
CA THR A 91 -3.26 6.25 -18.69
C THR A 91 -3.80 6.15 -20.12
N ALA A 92 -3.28 6.97 -21.05
CA ALA A 92 -3.75 7.00 -22.44
C ALA A 92 -3.76 5.60 -23.09
N VAL A 93 -2.78 4.75 -22.73
CA VAL A 93 -2.63 3.36 -23.20
C VAL A 93 -3.77 2.45 -22.72
N GLU A 94 -4.29 2.66 -21.51
CA GLU A 94 -5.43 1.88 -21.00
C GLU A 94 -6.75 2.36 -21.59
N ARG A 95 -6.91 3.67 -21.82
CA ARG A 95 -8.09 4.18 -22.53
C ARG A 95 -8.19 3.62 -23.94
N GLU A 96 -7.09 3.59 -24.69
CA GLU A 96 -7.08 3.02 -26.05
C GLU A 96 -7.43 1.52 -26.06
N ARG A 97 -7.01 0.76 -25.06
CA ARG A 97 -7.39 -0.66 -24.91
C ARG A 97 -8.87 -0.84 -24.58
N THR A 98 -9.43 0.00 -23.71
CA THR A 98 -10.88 -0.04 -23.41
C THR A 98 -11.71 0.39 -24.62
N LEU A 99 -11.23 1.36 -25.41
CA LEU A 99 -11.90 1.83 -26.63
C LEU A 99 -11.83 0.82 -27.78
N THR A 100 -10.79 -0.02 -27.83
CA THR A 100 -10.67 -1.10 -28.84
C THR A 100 -11.46 -2.35 -28.43
N ALA A 101 -11.86 -2.48 -27.17
CA ALA A 101 -12.63 -3.60 -26.63
C ALA A 101 -14.16 -3.39 -26.66
N LEU A 102 -14.62 -2.23 -27.15
CA LEU A 102 -16.02 -1.87 -27.41
C LEU A 102 -16.29 -1.91 -28.92
#